data_AF-A0A3D0PUX1-F1
#
_entry.id   AF-A0A3D0PUX1-F1
#
_cell.length_a   1.000
_cell.length_b   1.000
_cell.length_c   1.000
_cell.angle_alpha   90.00
_cell.angle_beta   90.00
_cell.angle_gamma   90.00
#
_symmetry.space_group_name_H-M   'P 1'
#
loop_
_entity.id
_entity.type
_entity.pdbx_description
1 polymer ?
#
loop_
_entity_poly.entity_id
_entity_poly.type
_entity_poly.pdbx_seq_one_letter_code
_entity_poly.pdbx_strand_id
1 'polypeptide(L)'
;MKYRKIMAAVASVAALTSLVACGGVKDGGSAADTNAITIGTTDKIISLDPAGSYDYGSYTVQIQVFPFLYAQDYNTSKLSPDIAADDGSWSADG
;
A
#
# COMPACT_ATOMS: atom_id res chain seq x y z
N MET A 1 29.84 14.05 -48.24
CA MET A 1 30.38 13.35 -47.04
C MET A 1 29.96 13.98 -45.71
N LYS A 2 29.96 15.31 -45.52
CA LYS A 2 29.59 15.97 -44.25
C LYS A 2 28.14 15.68 -43.80
N TYR A 3 27.17 15.75 -44.72
CA TYR A 3 25.76 15.44 -44.47
C TYR A 3 25.50 13.98 -44.03
N ARG A 4 26.30 13.02 -44.52
CA ARG A 4 26.18 11.60 -44.09
C ARG A 4 26.66 11.40 -42.65
N LYS A 5 27.71 12.14 -42.24
CA LYS A 5 28.21 12.12 -40.86
C LYS A 5 27.23 12.78 -39.88
N ILE A 6 26.58 13.87 -40.31
CA ILE A 6 25.55 14.56 -39.52
C ILE A 6 24.31 13.67 -39.34
N MET A 7 23.85 13.01 -40.41
CA MET A 7 22.69 12.09 -40.34
C MET A 7 22.97 10.87 -39.43
N ALA A 8 24.19 10.31 -39.48
CA ALA A 8 24.58 9.21 -38.61
C ALA A 8 24.62 9.61 -37.12
N ALA A 9 25.05 10.84 -36.82
CA ALA A 9 25.07 11.37 -35.45
C ALA A 9 23.65 11.60 -34.89
N VAL A 10 22.72 12.09 -35.72
CA VAL A 10 21.32 12.30 -35.30
C VAL A 10 20.61 10.97 -35.04
N ALA A 11 20.83 9.97 -35.90
CA ALA A 11 20.23 8.65 -35.75
C ALA A 11 20.71 7.91 -34.47
N SER A 12 21.99 8.08 -34.11
CA SER A 12 22.56 7.47 -32.90
C SER A 12 22.06 8.14 -31.61
N VAL A 13 21.90 9.47 -31.61
CA VAL A 13 21.28 10.18 -30.48
C VAL A 13 19.81 9.76 -30.31
N ALA A 14 19.05 9.66 -31.40
CA ALA A 14 17.65 9.21 -31.35
C ALA A 14 17.52 7.77 -30.78
N ALA A 15 18.40 6.85 -31.21
CA ALA A 15 18.42 5.48 -30.70
C ALA A 15 18.71 5.42 -29.20
N LEU A 16 19.70 6.20 -28.71
CA LEU A 16 20.02 6.25 -27.28
C LEU A 16 18.85 6.81 -26.45
N THR A 17 18.16 7.84 -26.94
CA THR A 17 16.99 8.40 -26.24
C THR A 17 15.79 7.45 -26.21
N SER A 18 15.63 6.60 -27.24
CA SER A 18 14.55 5.61 -27.27
C SER A 18 14.73 4.49 -26.23
N LEU A 19 15.96 4.18 -25.83
CA LEU A 19 16.25 3.14 -24.84
C LEU A 19 15.92 3.59 -23.40
N VAL A 20 16.07 4.89 -23.10
CA VAL A 20 15.70 5.45 -21.79
C VAL A 20 14.18 5.48 -21.58
N ALA A 21 13.40 5.47 -22.67
CA ALA A 21 11.93 5.49 -22.62
C ALA A 21 11.29 4.12 -22.32
N CYS A 22 12.04 3.02 -22.45
CA CYS A 22 11.55 1.65 -22.19
C CYS A 22 11.96 1.11 -20.81
N GLY A 23 12.89 1.78 -20.10
CA GLY A 23 13.36 1.38 -18.76
C GLY A 23 12.88 2.27 -17.61
N GLY A 24 12.26 3.42 -17.92
CA GLY A 24 11.58 4.21 -16.91
C GLY A 24 10.26 3.54 -16.56
N VAL A 25 10.13 3.07 -15.32
CA VAL A 25 8.80 2.92 -14.70
C VAL A 25 8.18 4.30 -14.82
N LYS A 26 7.31 4.48 -15.82
CA LYS A 26 6.40 5.62 -15.79
C LYS A 26 5.58 5.35 -14.55
N ASP A 27 5.82 6.11 -13.48
CA ASP A 27 4.76 6.41 -12.55
C ASP A 27 3.74 7.13 -13.42
N GLY A 28 2.83 6.34 -14.00
CA GLY A 28 1.71 6.82 -14.75
C GLY A 28 0.90 7.55 -13.71
N GLY A 29 1.18 8.84 -13.56
CA GLY A 29 0.51 9.77 -12.68
C GLY A 29 -0.94 9.83 -13.07
N SER A 30 -1.66 8.79 -12.67
CA SER A 30 -3.08 8.83 -12.43
C SER A 30 -3.25 9.97 -11.46
N ALA A 31 -4.05 10.96 -11.85
CA ALA A 31 -4.41 12.07 -10.98
C ALA A 31 -4.64 11.49 -9.59
N ALA A 32 -3.80 11.90 -8.63
CA ALA A 32 -3.81 11.35 -7.28
C ALA A 32 -5.25 11.47 -6.77
N ASP A 33 -5.93 10.34 -6.62
CA ASP A 33 -7.16 10.29 -5.86
C ASP A 33 -6.74 10.74 -4.46
N THR A 34 -7.17 11.95 -4.06
CA THR A 34 -6.69 12.60 -2.84
C THR A 34 -7.08 11.83 -1.57
N ASN A 35 -7.85 10.75 -1.72
CA ASN A 35 -8.30 9.85 -0.66
C ASN A 35 -7.53 8.51 -0.63
N ALA A 36 -6.70 8.22 -1.62
CA ALA A 36 -5.95 6.97 -1.65
C ALA A 36 -4.71 7.06 -0.74
N ILE A 37 -4.64 6.19 0.26
CA ILE A 37 -3.48 6.05 1.13
C ILE A 37 -2.71 4.80 0.69
N THR A 38 -1.48 4.99 0.20
CA THR A 38 -0.57 3.88 -0.15
C THR A 38 0.32 3.55 1.04
N ILE A 39 0.21 2.32 1.55
CA ILE A 39 1.02 1.79 2.66
C ILE A 39 1.94 0.70 2.11
N GLY A 40 3.25 0.86 2.28
CA GLY A 40 4.26 -0.13 1.88
C GLY A 40 4.73 -0.98 3.07
N THR A 41 4.88 -2.28 2.87
CA THR A 41 5.45 -3.23 3.84
C THR A 41 6.70 -3.89 3.26
N THR A 42 7.62 -4.36 4.12
CA THR A 42 8.81 -5.12 3.69
C THR A 42 8.53 -6.59 3.45
N ASP A 43 7.51 -7.14 4.12
CA ASP A 43 7.06 -8.52 4.00
C ASP A 43 5.69 -8.64 3.34
N LYS A 44 5.40 -9.85 2.85
CA LYS A 44 4.11 -10.20 2.25
C LYS A 44 3.05 -10.43 3.32
N ILE A 45 1.80 -10.17 2.96
CA ILE A 45 0.62 -10.63 3.71
C ILE A 45 0.52 -12.16 3.60
N ILE A 46 0.36 -12.85 4.73
CA ILE A 46 0.32 -14.32 4.79
C ILE A 46 -1.12 -14.85 4.74
N SER A 47 -2.06 -14.14 5.34
CA SER A 47 -3.47 -14.52 5.38
C SER A 47 -4.40 -13.31 5.23
N LEU A 48 -5.50 -13.51 4.52
CA LEU A 48 -6.66 -12.59 4.53
C LEU A 48 -7.82 -13.13 5.38
N ASP A 49 -7.75 -14.39 5.79
CA ASP A 49 -8.66 -14.96 6.77
C ASP A 49 -8.28 -14.42 8.16
N PRO A 50 -9.20 -13.72 8.86
CA PRO A 50 -8.99 -13.22 10.22
C PRO A 50 -8.56 -14.28 11.23
N ALA A 51 -8.90 -15.55 11.03
CA ALA A 51 -8.47 -16.63 11.92
C ALA A 51 -6.99 -17.01 11.74
N GLY A 52 -6.33 -16.53 10.68
CA GLY A 52 -4.94 -16.83 10.34
C GLY A 52 -3.99 -15.63 10.33
N SER A 53 -4.45 -14.45 10.71
CA SER A 53 -3.73 -13.16 10.62
C SER A 53 -2.76 -12.91 11.79
N TYR A 54 -1.86 -13.85 12.07
CA TYR A 54 -0.93 -13.75 13.20
C TYR A 54 0.31 -12.89 12.94
N ASP A 55 0.58 -12.55 11.69
CA ASP A 55 1.63 -11.59 11.32
C ASP A 55 1.08 -10.16 11.18
N TYR A 56 1.97 -9.18 11.36
CA TYR A 56 1.61 -7.76 11.34
C TYR A 56 0.98 -7.31 10.01
N GLY A 57 1.43 -7.86 8.88
CA GLY A 57 0.91 -7.50 7.56
C GLY A 57 -0.54 -7.94 7.39
N SER A 58 -0.83 -9.20 7.73
CA SER A 58 -2.18 -9.75 7.69
C SER A 58 -3.13 -9.03 8.65
N TYR A 59 -2.69 -8.75 9.88
CA TYR A 59 -3.51 -8.04 10.87
C TYR A 59 -3.82 -6.60 10.42
N THR A 60 -2.85 -5.90 9.83
CA THR A 60 -3.05 -4.52 9.34
C THR A 60 -4.15 -4.42 8.30
N VAL A 61 -4.30 -5.43 7.42
CA VAL A 61 -5.42 -5.47 6.47
C VAL A 61 -6.73 -5.85 7.15
N GLN A 62 -6.70 -6.83 8.06
CA GLN A 62 -7.90 -7.28 8.78
C GLN A 62 -8.61 -6.13 9.49
N ILE A 63 -7.88 -5.31 10.25
CA ILE A 63 -8.48 -4.23 11.05
C ILE A 63 -9.15 -3.12 10.21
N GLN A 64 -8.95 -3.10 8.89
CA GLN A 64 -9.62 -2.18 7.97
C GLN A 64 -10.89 -2.77 7.35
N VAL A 65 -11.05 -4.09 7.39
CA VAL A 65 -12.11 -4.83 6.67
C VAL A 65 -13.10 -5.49 7.63
N PHE A 66 -12.61 -6.00 8.77
CA PHE A 66 -13.40 -6.73 9.74
C PHE A 66 -13.47 -5.95 11.06
N PRO A 67 -14.66 -5.47 11.46
CA PRO A 67 -14.81 -4.76 12.72
C PRO A 67 -14.73 -5.71 13.92
N PHE A 68 -14.38 -5.16 15.07
CA PHE A 68 -14.33 -5.89 16.34
C PHE A 68 -15.45 -5.42 17.26
N LEU A 69 -15.75 -6.19 18.31
CA LEU A 69 -16.58 -5.67 19.40
C LEU A 69 -15.88 -4.50 20.12
N TYR A 70 -14.56 -4.62 20.28
CA TYR A 70 -13.70 -3.64 20.90
C TYR A 70 -12.43 -3.44 20.08
N ALA A 71 -12.00 -2.20 19.96
CA ALA A 71 -10.75 -1.82 19.33
C ALA A 71 -9.95 -0.87 20.24
N GLN A 72 -8.70 -0.60 19.88
CA GLN A 72 -7.89 0.38 20.58
C GLN A 72 -8.16 1.78 20.03
N ASP A 73 -8.23 2.78 20.91
CA ASP A 73 -8.23 4.19 20.52
C ASP A 73 -6.92 4.50 19.78
N TYR A 74 -7.02 5.18 18.64
CA TYR A 74 -5.88 5.48 17.77
C TYR A 74 -4.70 6.06 18.54
N ASN A 75 -3.51 5.50 18.30
CA ASN A 75 -2.25 5.89 18.93
C ASN A 75 -2.21 5.72 20.47
N THR A 76 -3.05 4.85 21.03
CA THR A 76 -3.04 4.51 22.45
C THR A 76 -3.21 3.00 22.67
N SER A 77 -3.00 2.55 23.89
CA SER A 77 -3.28 1.17 24.31
C SER A 77 -4.69 1.00 24.90
N LYS A 78 -5.50 2.07 24.94
CA LYS A 78 -6.80 2.08 25.61
C LYS A 78 -7.83 1.38 24.72
N LEU A 79 -8.55 0.42 25.28
CA LEU A 79 -9.65 -0.27 24.62
C LEU A 79 -10.95 0.55 24.72
N SER A 80 -11.73 0.59 23.63
CA SER A 80 -13.04 1.20 23.57
C SER A 80 -14.00 0.34 22.72
N PRO A 81 -15.32 0.43 22.96
CA PRO A 81 -16.30 -0.21 22.09
C PRO A 81 -16.12 0.23 20.64
N ASP A 82 -16.04 -0.74 19.73
CA ASP A 82 -16.14 -0.51 18.28
C ASP A 82 -17.59 -0.77 17.87
N ILE A 83 -17.96 -1.98 17.43
CA ILE A 83 -19.36 -2.29 17.08
C ILE A 83 -20.21 -2.75 18.27
N ALA A 84 -19.62 -2.90 19.46
CA ALA A 84 -20.40 -3.23 20.65
C ALA A 84 -21.37 -2.09 21.00
N ALA A 85 -22.60 -2.45 21.35
CA ALA A 85 -23.66 -1.48 21.65
C ALA A 85 -23.50 -0.84 23.04
N ASP A 86 -22.77 -1.50 23.94
CA ASP A 86 -22.49 -1.07 25.31
C ASP A 86 -21.12 -1.61 25.78
N ASP A 87 -20.77 -1.34 27.03
CA ASP A 87 -19.48 -1.71 27.61
C ASP A 87 -19.35 -3.21 27.99
N GLY A 88 -20.33 -4.02 27.59
CA GLY A 88 -20.46 -5.41 28.02
C GLY A 88 -20.82 -5.55 29.49
N SER A 89 -21.07 -6.80 29.88
CA SER A 89 -21.34 -7.18 31.27
C SER A 89 -20.28 -8.17 31.73
N TRP A 90 -19.71 -7.93 32.90
CA TRP A 90 -18.65 -8.75 33.48
C TRP A 90 -19.17 -9.44 34.73
N SER A 91 -18.95 -10.75 34.83
CA SER A 91 -19.23 -11.49 36.06
C SER A 91 -18.15 -11.23 37.11
N ALA A 92 -18.46 -11.53 38.37
CA ALA A 92 -17.56 -11.25 39.49
C ALA A 92 -16.26 -12.08 39.44
N ASP A 93 -16.23 -13.13 38.65
CA ASP A 93 -15.09 -14.04 38.43
C ASP A 93 -14.24 -13.70 37.19
N GLY A 94 -14.63 -12.67 36.42
CA GLY A 94 -13.99 -12.34 35.15
C GLY A 94 -14.24 -13.40 34.08
#